data_AF-A0A7X7FVY7-F1
#
_entry.id   AF-A0A7X7FVY7-F1
#
_cell.length_a   1.000
_cell.length_b   1.000
_cell.length_c   1.000
_cell.angle_alpha   90.00
_cell.angle_beta   90.00
_cell.angle_gamma   90.00
#
_symmetry.space_group_name_H-M   'P 1'
#
loop_
_entity.id
_entity.type
_entity.pdbx_description
1 polymer ?
#
loop_
_entity_poly.entity_id
_entity_poly.type
_entity_poly.pdbx_seq_one_letter_code
_entity_poly.pdbx_strand_id
1 'polypeptide(L)' 'TYCLDYPDYKFYCTLKAGRKHFPFLSNHKLPTVAAQCGYYLTNHHHALVDAEACAFIALAIL' A
#
# COMPACT_ATOMS: atom_id res chain seq x y z
N THR A 1 -4.21 21.60 19.70
CA THR A 1 -4.04 20.18 19.33
C THR A 1 -5.24 19.42 19.88
N TYR A 2 -5.77 18.43 19.15
CA TYR A 2 -6.99 17.70 19.55
C TYR A 2 -6.84 16.78 20.78
N CYS A 3 -5.72 16.85 21.53
CA CYS A 3 -5.41 16.00 22.69
C CYS A 3 -5.57 14.49 22.43
N LEU A 4 -5.20 14.06 21.22
CA LEU A 4 -5.17 12.67 20.81
C LEU A 4 -3.71 12.21 20.81
N ASP A 5 -3.28 11.62 21.91
CA ASP A 5 -1.95 11.01 22.01
C ASP A 5 -1.85 9.83 21.05
N TYR A 6 -0.69 9.70 20.38
CA TYR A 6 -0.46 8.60 19.47
C TYR A 6 -0.08 7.34 20.27
N PRO A 7 -0.81 6.21 20.14
CA PRO A 7 -0.64 5.03 21.00
C PRO A 7 0.53 4.09 20.58
N ASP A 8 1.58 4.62 19.97
CA ASP A 8 2.81 3.90 19.58
C ASP A 8 2.58 2.58 18.80
N TYR A 9 1.57 2.54 17.92
CA TYR A 9 1.31 1.34 17.10
C TYR A 9 2.48 1.02 16.17
N LYS A 10 2.75 -0.28 15.98
CA LYS A 10 3.64 -0.74 14.91
C LYS A 10 3.01 -0.43 13.55
N PHE A 11 3.69 0.41 12.79
CA PHE A 11 3.26 0.81 11.45
C PHE A 11 4.08 0.09 10.38
N TYR A 12 3.38 -0.53 9.41
CA TYR A 12 3.99 -1.12 8.23
C TYR A 12 3.63 -0.32 6.99
N CYS A 13 4.61 -0.08 6.12
CA CYS A 13 4.45 0.76 4.94
C CYS A 13 4.63 -0.07 3.67
N THR A 14 3.51 -0.42 3.02
CA THR A 14 3.48 -1.18 1.76
C THR A 14 4.25 -0.49 0.63
N LEU A 15 4.30 0.85 0.60
CA LEU A 15 5.14 1.58 -0.36
C LEU A 15 6.64 1.33 -0.13
N LYS A 16 7.10 1.38 1.13
CA LYS A 16 8.52 1.11 1.45
C LYS A 16 8.87 -0.35 1.14
N ALA A 17 7.99 -1.28 1.48
CA ALA A 17 8.17 -2.68 1.13
C ALA A 17 8.18 -2.89 -0.39
N GLY A 18 7.24 -2.32 -1.13
CA GLY A 18 7.18 -2.40 -2.58
C GLY A 18 8.47 -1.92 -3.24
N ARG A 19 9.05 -0.79 -2.79
CA ARG A 19 10.35 -0.30 -3.26
C ARG A 19 11.51 -1.26 -3.03
N LYS A 20 11.46 -2.04 -1.94
CA LYS A 20 12.49 -3.03 -1.60
C LYS A 20 12.31 -4.33 -2.40
N HIS A 21 11.08 -4.80 -2.55
CA HIS A 21 10.78 -6.08 -3.20
C HIS A 21 10.74 -5.98 -4.74
N PHE A 22 10.40 -4.81 -5.30
CA PHE A 22 10.20 -4.62 -6.74
C PHE A 22 11.04 -3.48 -7.34
N PRO A 23 12.37 -3.46 -7.13
CA PRO A 23 13.23 -2.35 -7.59
C PRO A 23 13.25 -2.17 -9.11
N PHE A 24 12.80 -3.16 -9.86
CA PHE A 24 12.73 -3.17 -11.32
C PHE A 24 11.47 -2.50 -11.89
N LEU A 25 10.48 -2.15 -11.06
CA LEU A 25 9.29 -1.44 -11.53
C LEU A 25 9.64 0.00 -11.93
N SER A 26 9.07 0.46 -13.05
CA SER A 26 9.26 1.84 -13.53
C SER A 26 8.81 2.90 -12.54
N ASN A 27 7.83 2.57 -11.69
CA ASN A 27 7.37 3.39 -10.59
C ASN A 27 6.71 2.53 -9.50
N HIS A 28 6.54 3.12 -8.32
CA HIS A 28 5.93 2.45 -7.16
C HIS A 28 4.60 3.10 -6.77
N LYS A 29 3.82 3.58 -7.75
CA LYS A 29 2.45 4.04 -7.49
C LYS A 29 1.57 2.86 -7.10
N LEU A 30 0.54 3.12 -6.30
CA LEU A 30 -0.36 2.08 -5.78
C LEU A 30 -0.88 1.13 -6.87
N PRO A 31 -1.39 1.59 -8.03
CA PRO A 31 -1.90 0.68 -9.06
C PRO A 31 -0.81 -0.22 -9.65
N THR A 32 0.41 0.29 -9.80
CA THR A 32 1.54 -0.46 -10.38
C THR A 32 2.01 -1.55 -9.42
N VAL A 33 2.16 -1.25 -8.14
CA VAL A 33 2.56 -2.24 -7.12
C VAL A 33 1.43 -3.24 -6.86
N ALA A 34 0.17 -2.80 -6.84
CA ALA A 34 -0.98 -3.69 -6.69
C ALA A 34 -1.08 -4.67 -7.87
N ALA A 35 -0.92 -4.19 -9.11
CA ALA A 35 -0.94 -5.04 -10.29
C ALA A 35 0.22 -6.05 -10.28
N GLN A 36 1.41 -5.66 -9.82
CA GLN A 36 2.53 -6.58 -9.61
C GLN A 36 2.21 -7.67 -8.58
N CYS A 37 1.35 -7.37 -7.61
CA CYS A 37 0.85 -8.32 -6.60
C CYS A 37 -0.44 -9.05 -7.05
N GLY A 38 -0.86 -8.91 -8.31
CA GLY A 38 -2.04 -9.59 -8.88
C GLY A 38 -3.39 -8.90 -8.63
N TYR A 39 -3.40 -7.66 -8.13
CA TYR A 39 -4.62 -6.87 -7.92
C TYR A 39 -4.69 -5.68 -8.88
N TYR A 40 -5.70 -5.68 -9.75
CA TYR A 40 -5.94 -4.58 -10.69
C TYR A 40 -6.97 -3.61 -10.11
N LEU A 41 -6.54 -2.40 -9.74
CA LEU A 41 -7.48 -1.33 -9.40
C LEU A 41 -8.24 -0.90 -10.67
N THR A 42 -9.57 -0.99 -10.63
CA THR A 42 -10.44 -0.59 -11.74
C THR A 42 -11.25 0.67 -11.44
N ASN A 43 -11.25 1.20 -10.21
CA ASN A 43 -12.03 2.38 -9.82
C ASN A 43 -11.30 3.27 -8.79
N HIS A 44 -10.73 4.40 -9.23
CA HIS A 44 -9.58 5.06 -8.59
C HIS A 44 -9.87 6.28 -7.67
N HIS A 45 -11.07 6.45 -7.12
CA HIS A 45 -11.36 7.62 -6.25
C HIS A 45 -12.06 7.28 -4.91
N HIS A 46 -12.04 6.01 -4.50
CA HIS A 46 -12.56 5.60 -3.20
C HIS A 46 -11.43 5.19 -2.28
N ALA A 47 -11.29 5.88 -1.15
CA ALA A 47 -10.31 5.53 -0.10
C ALA A 47 -10.44 4.06 0.35
N LEU A 48 -11.64 3.49 0.24
CA LEU A 48 -11.90 2.07 0.46
C LEU A 48 -11.09 1.17 -0.49
N VAL A 49 -11.11 1.46 -1.79
CA VAL A 49 -10.40 0.68 -2.80
C VAL A 49 -8.89 0.81 -2.62
N ASP A 50 -8.41 1.99 -2.23
CA ASP A 50 -6.99 2.18 -1.92
C ASP A 50 -6.55 1.36 -0.69
N ALA A 51 -7.41 1.27 0.33
CA ALA A 51 -7.16 0.46 1.51
C ALA A 51 -7.15 -1.04 1.19
N GLU A 52 -8.10 -1.51 0.37
CA GLU A 52 -8.12 -2.89 -0.12
C GLU A 52 -6.85 -3.23 -0.91
N ALA A 53 -6.47 -2.39 -1.86
CA ALA A 53 -5.24 -2.55 -2.63
C ALA A 53 -4.00 -2.63 -1.73
N CYS A 54 -3.92 -1.77 -0.71
CA CYS A 54 -2.85 -1.82 0.28
C CYS A 54 -2.86 -3.15 1.08
N ALA A 55 -4.03 -3.65 1.46
CA ALA A 55 -4.14 -4.93 2.15
C ALA A 55 -3.68 -6.11 1.28
N PHE A 56 -4.03 -6.12 -0.01
CA PHE A 56 -3.55 -7.12 -0.96
C PHE A 56 -2.03 -7.08 -1.13
N ILE A 57 -1.45 -5.88 -1.24
CA ILE A 57 0.02 -5.73 -1.29
C ILE A 57 0.63 -6.25 0.02
N ALA A 58 0.08 -5.88 1.18
CA ALA A 58 0.58 -6.33 2.47
C ALA A 58 0.62 -7.86 2.58
N LEU A 59 -0.47 -8.54 2.19
CA LEU A 59 -0.51 -10.01 2.18
C LEU A 59 0.55 -10.66 1.27
N ALA A 60 0.99 -9.96 0.23
CA ALA A 60 1.97 -10.46 -0.72
C ALA A 60 3.42 -10.23 -0.28
N ILE A 61 3.74 -9.13 0.42
CA ILE A 61 5.14 -8.69 0.63
C ILE A 61 5.50 -8.18 2.04
N LEU A 62 4.58 -8.16 3.00
CA LEU A 62 4.86 -7.80 4.40
C LEU A 62 4.83 -9.03 5.29
#